data_AF-A0A2H6K2A1-F1
#
_entry.id   AF-A0A2H6K2A1-F1
#
_cell.length_a   1.000
_cell.length_b   1.000
_cell.length_c   1.000
_cell.angle_alpha   90.00
_cell.angle_beta   90.00
_cell.angle_gamma   90.00
#
_symmetry.space_group_name_H-M   'P 1'
#
loop_
_entity.id
_entity.type
_entity.pdbx_description
1 polymer ?
#
loop_
_entity_poly.entity_id
_entity_poly.type
_entity_poly.pdbx_seq_one_letter_code
_entity_poly.pdbx_strand_id
1 'polypeptide(L)'
;MSNNNQIDSSHEQEGGVPFFPDHFLKEAAVMALLLATVAFLASLMPMPVGEPADALKTPLGIKPEWYFMTVYQILKYVPRNIGVTFTFLIFPPFMMLFPFFYKSVICKWKYGRLTLHTVGALGVITAIFFTMLAYLGFE
;
A
#
# COMPACT_ATOMS: atom_id res chain seq x y z
N MET A 1 -18.17 11.92 -51.71
CA MET A 1 -18.54 11.27 -50.43
C MET A 1 -17.35 11.41 -49.50
N SER A 2 -17.42 12.43 -48.63
CA SER A 2 -16.32 12.89 -47.79
C SER A 2 -16.24 12.08 -46.49
N ASN A 3 -15.03 11.64 -46.23
CA ASN A 3 -14.42 11.01 -45.06
C ASN A 3 -15.14 11.13 -43.70
N ASN A 4 -15.80 10.06 -43.26
CA ASN A 4 -16.27 9.90 -41.86
C ASN A 4 -15.26 9.14 -40.97
N ASN A 5 -14.16 8.62 -41.53
CA ASN A 5 -13.14 7.88 -40.79
C ASN A 5 -12.05 8.79 -40.18
N GLN A 6 -12.09 10.09 -40.45
CA GLN A 6 -11.05 11.04 -40.02
C GLN A 6 -11.36 11.74 -38.70
N ILE A 7 -12.60 11.66 -38.20
CA ILE A 7 -13.05 12.37 -36.99
C ILE A 7 -12.79 11.53 -35.72
N ASP A 8 -12.64 10.21 -35.85
CA ASP A 8 -12.42 9.31 -34.71
C ASP A 8 -10.94 9.23 -34.27
N SER A 9 -9.98 9.57 -35.13
CA SER A 9 -8.54 9.49 -34.81
C SER A 9 -7.96 10.75 -34.17
N SER A 10 -8.71 11.85 -34.08
CA SER A 10 -8.19 13.14 -33.56
C SER A 10 -8.33 13.31 -32.04
N HIS A 11 -8.98 12.35 -31.35
CA HIS A 11 -9.06 12.34 -29.88
C HIS A 11 -8.07 11.38 -29.21
N GLU A 12 -7.24 10.69 -30.00
CA GLU A 12 -6.17 9.86 -29.48
C GLU A 12 -4.83 10.61 -29.56
N GLN A 13 -4.27 10.91 -28.39
CA GLN A 13 -2.87 11.27 -28.14
C GLN A 13 -2.47 12.75 -28.22
N GLU A 14 -2.98 13.57 -27.30
CA GLU A 14 -2.14 14.63 -26.74
C GLU A 14 -1.18 14.01 -25.70
N GLY A 15 0.03 13.65 -26.14
CA GLY A 15 1.21 13.50 -25.25
C GLY A 15 1.59 12.11 -24.72
N GLY A 16 1.08 11.01 -25.27
CA GLY A 16 1.49 9.65 -24.88
C GLY A 16 2.79 9.19 -25.56
N VAL A 17 3.79 8.75 -24.79
CA VAL A 17 4.99 8.07 -25.34
C VAL A 17 4.69 6.59 -25.62
N PRO A 18 5.20 6.00 -26.72
CA PRO A 18 4.98 4.59 -27.02
C PRO A 18 5.62 3.69 -25.95
N PHE A 19 4.96 2.58 -25.63
CA PHE A 19 5.42 1.66 -24.58
C PHE A 19 6.77 1.00 -24.92
N PHE A 20 6.96 0.61 -26.18
CA PHE A 20 8.25 0.18 -26.70
C PHE A 20 8.87 1.29 -27.54
N PRO A 21 10.19 1.50 -27.46
CA PRO A 21 11.17 0.79 -26.62
C PRO A 21 11.39 1.43 -25.23
N ASP A 22 11.13 2.73 -25.09
CA ASP A 22 11.65 3.53 -23.99
C ASP A 22 11.02 3.19 -22.64
N HIS A 23 9.69 3.06 -22.58
CA HIS A 23 9.01 2.75 -21.32
C HIS A 23 9.38 1.34 -20.84
N PHE A 24 9.42 0.36 -21.74
CA PHE A 24 9.84 -1.01 -21.42
C PHE A 24 11.27 -1.08 -20.87
N LEU A 25 12.22 -0.41 -21.53
CA LEU A 25 13.61 -0.38 -21.07
C LEU A 25 13.76 0.30 -19.70
N LYS A 26 13.01 1.38 -19.47
CA LYS A 26 12.99 2.07 -18.17
C LYS A 26 12.47 1.16 -17.06
N GLU A 27 11.34 0.49 -17.26
CA GLU A 27 10.76 -0.43 -16.27
C GLU A 27 11.68 -1.64 -16.02
N ALA A 28 12.30 -2.18 -17.08
CA ALA A 28 13.28 -3.26 -16.94
C ALA A 28 14.51 -2.83 -16.11
N ALA A 29 15.01 -1.62 -16.32
CA ALA A 29 16.10 -1.06 -15.53
C ALA A 29 15.72 -0.86 -14.06
N VAL A 30 14.51 -0.34 -13.78
CA VAL A 30 13.99 -0.20 -12.41
C VAL A 30 13.84 -1.57 -11.74
N MET A 31 13.30 -2.56 -12.46
CA MET A 31 13.17 -3.93 -11.96
C MET A 31 14.53 -4.56 -11.65
N ALA A 32 15.52 -4.40 -12.52
CA ALA A 32 16.88 -4.88 -12.30
C ALA A 32 17.52 -4.22 -11.07
N LEU A 33 17.35 -2.91 -10.89
CA LEU A 33 17.84 -2.17 -9.73
C LEU A 33 17.19 -2.64 -8.42
N LEU A 34 15.87 -2.87 -8.42
CA LEU A 34 15.14 -3.40 -7.27
C LEU A 34 15.66 -4.80 -6.88
N LEU A 35 15.80 -5.70 -7.85
CA LEU A 35 16.33 -7.04 -7.62
C LEU A 35 17.78 -7.01 -7.09
N ALA A 36 18.62 -6.15 -7.67
CA ALA A 36 19.99 -5.98 -7.20
C ALA A 36 20.03 -5.46 -5.76
N THR A 37 19.14 -4.53 -5.39
CA THR A 37 19.03 -4.00 -4.04
C THR A 37 18.62 -5.10 -3.05
N VAL A 38 17.60 -5.90 -3.39
CA VAL A 38 17.17 -7.02 -2.53
C VAL A 38 18.28 -8.06 -2.38
N ALA A 39 18.94 -8.45 -3.47
CA ALA A 39 20.04 -9.42 -3.42
C ALA A 39 21.24 -8.89 -2.61
N PHE A 40 21.54 -7.60 -2.72
CA PHE A 40 22.57 -6.93 -1.94
C PHE A 40 22.25 -6.94 -0.45
N LEU A 41 21.01 -6.58 -0.05
CA LEU A 41 20.58 -6.64 1.35
C LEU A 41 20.60 -8.07 1.89
N ALA A 42 20.12 -9.05 1.12
CA ALA A 42 20.12 -10.45 1.52
C ALA A 42 21.54 -11.01 1.72
N SER A 43 22.53 -10.50 0.98
CA SER A 43 23.93 -10.89 1.12
C SER A 43 24.61 -10.24 2.33
N LEU A 44 24.26 -8.99 2.67
CA LEU A 44 24.84 -8.30 3.83
C LEU A 44 24.23 -8.75 5.17
N MET A 45 22.93 -8.99 5.19
CA MET A 45 22.15 -9.30 6.39
C MET A 45 21.27 -10.53 6.10
N PRO A 46 21.84 -11.76 6.14
CA PRO A 46 21.03 -12.96 5.94
C PRO A 46 20.00 -13.08 7.05
N MET A 47 18.72 -13.23 6.68
CA MET A 47 17.65 -13.44 7.63
C MET A 47 17.81 -14.82 8.29
N PRO A 48 17.88 -14.91 9.63
CA PRO A 48 17.97 -16.20 10.31
C PRO A 48 16.68 -16.99 10.12
N VAL A 49 16.78 -18.21 9.62
CA VAL A 49 15.67 -19.17 9.66
C VAL A 49 15.63 -19.73 11.09
N GLY A 50 14.56 -19.45 11.83
CA GLY A 50 14.42 -19.90 13.21
C GLY A 50 14.28 -21.42 13.35
N GLU A 51 14.27 -21.89 14.59
CA GLU A 51 14.01 -23.30 14.92
C GLU A 51 12.65 -23.77 14.35
N PRO A 52 12.51 -25.05 13.98
CA PRO A 52 11.24 -25.61 13.55
C PRO A 52 10.11 -25.35 14.56
N ALA A 53 8.93 -25.02 14.05
CA ALA A 53 7.80 -24.67 14.90
C ALA A 53 7.34 -25.86 15.75
N ASP A 54 7.21 -25.65 17.06
CA ASP A 54 6.66 -26.61 18.01
C ASP A 54 5.27 -26.11 18.47
N ALA A 55 4.23 -26.93 18.28
CA ALA A 55 2.85 -26.59 18.60
C ALA A 55 2.58 -26.52 20.12
N LEU A 56 3.41 -27.16 20.95
CA LEU A 56 3.21 -27.21 22.40
C LEU A 56 4.02 -26.13 23.14
N LYS A 57 4.92 -25.44 22.44
CA LYS A 57 5.81 -24.45 23.03
C LYS A 57 5.61 -23.09 22.38
N THR A 58 4.88 -22.22 23.06
CA THR A 58 4.80 -20.79 22.68
C THR A 58 6.08 -20.09 23.13
N PRO A 59 6.94 -19.61 22.22
CA PRO A 59 8.10 -18.81 22.61
C PRO A 59 7.66 -17.52 23.32
N LEU A 60 8.40 -17.11 24.35
CA LEU A 60 8.14 -15.87 25.07
C LEU A 60 8.60 -14.68 24.21
N GLY A 61 7.75 -13.68 24.03
CA GLY A 61 8.08 -12.45 23.28
C GLY A 61 7.82 -12.50 21.77
N ILE A 62 6.78 -13.21 21.31
CA ILE A 62 6.38 -13.22 19.89
C ILE A 62 6.00 -11.81 19.45
N LYS A 63 6.88 -11.19 18.66
CA LYS A 63 6.62 -9.93 17.96
C LYS A 63 6.56 -10.22 16.47
N PRO A 64 5.63 -9.58 15.74
CA PRO A 64 5.61 -9.69 14.30
C PRO A 64 6.74 -8.84 13.70
N GLU A 65 6.99 -9.05 12.41
CA GLU A 65 7.94 -8.25 11.63
C GLU A 65 7.60 -6.75 11.65
N TRP A 66 8.61 -5.91 11.38
CA TRP A 66 8.52 -4.44 11.49
C TRP A 66 7.38 -3.82 10.67
N TYR A 67 7.07 -4.38 9.49
CA TYR A 67 5.99 -3.90 8.63
C TYR A 67 4.58 -4.25 9.16
N PHE A 68 4.47 -5.21 10.09
CA PHE A 68 3.24 -5.56 10.77
C PHE A 68 3.10 -4.92 12.15
N MET A 69 4.16 -4.32 12.70
CA MET A 69 4.14 -3.74 14.05
C MET A 69 3.05 -2.68 14.22
N THR A 70 2.83 -1.83 13.22
CA THR A 70 1.79 -0.78 13.27
C THR A 70 0.40 -1.39 13.49
N VAL A 71 0.05 -2.39 12.68
CA VAL A 71 -1.26 -3.06 12.74
C VAL A 71 -1.41 -3.80 14.06
N TYR A 72 -0.34 -4.47 14.51
CA TYR A 72 -0.31 -5.15 15.80
C TYR A 72 -0.60 -4.22 16.97
N GLN A 73 0.03 -3.05 17.02
CA GLN A 73 -0.24 -2.07 18.08
C GLN A 73 -1.68 -1.55 18.03
N ILE A 74 -2.20 -1.22 16.84
CA ILE A 74 -3.59 -0.78 16.70
C ILE A 74 -4.56 -1.88 17.18
N LEU A 75 -4.29 -3.15 16.86
CA LEU A 75 -5.13 -4.27 17.27
C LEU A 75 -5.17 -4.48 18.80
N LYS A 76 -4.13 -4.09 19.56
CA LYS A 76 -4.18 -4.14 21.03
C LYS A 76 -5.22 -3.19 21.61
N TYR A 77 -5.40 -2.03 20.97
CA TYR A 77 -6.35 -1.01 21.43
C TYR A 77 -7.78 -1.23 20.91
N VAL A 78 -7.95 -2.06 19.87
CA VAL A 78 -9.26 -2.36 19.29
C VAL A 78 -9.87 -3.60 19.97
N PRO A 79 -11.10 -3.52 20.52
CA PRO A 79 -11.75 -4.70 21.06
C PRO A 79 -11.98 -5.74 19.96
N ARG A 80 -11.70 -7.01 20.28
CA ARG A 80 -11.75 -8.15 19.35
C ARG A 80 -12.96 -8.14 18.41
N ASN A 81 -14.14 -7.89 18.97
CA ASN A 81 -15.41 -7.98 18.25
C ASN A 81 -15.55 -6.91 17.15
N ILE A 82 -15.00 -5.71 17.38
CA ILE A 82 -15.06 -4.61 16.41
C ILE A 82 -14.00 -4.83 15.32
N GLY A 83 -12.80 -5.26 15.70
CA GLY A 83 -11.70 -5.49 14.74
C GLY A 83 -12.04 -6.56 13.69
N VAL A 84 -12.58 -7.69 14.15
CA VAL A 84 -13.00 -8.79 13.26
C VAL A 84 -14.16 -8.33 12.34
N THR A 85 -15.20 -7.73 12.92
CA THR A 85 -16.36 -7.26 12.15
C THR A 85 -15.95 -6.23 11.10
N PHE A 86 -15.11 -5.26 11.47
CA PHE A 86 -14.64 -4.24 10.54
C PHE A 86 -13.85 -4.84 9.38
N THR A 87 -12.91 -5.74 9.67
CA THR A 87 -12.01 -6.33 8.66
C THR A 87 -12.76 -7.20 7.65
N PHE A 88 -13.71 -8.02 8.10
CA PHE A 88 -14.40 -8.96 7.21
C PHE A 88 -15.68 -8.38 6.59
N LEU A 89 -16.42 -7.54 7.33
CA LEU A 89 -17.75 -7.10 6.91
C LEU A 89 -17.76 -5.69 6.34
N ILE A 90 -16.95 -4.77 6.88
CA ILE A 90 -17.01 -3.34 6.53
C ILE A 90 -15.94 -2.98 5.49
N PHE A 91 -14.71 -3.46 5.66
CA PHE A 91 -13.56 -3.05 4.84
C PHE A 91 -13.68 -3.47 3.36
N PRO A 92 -14.03 -4.72 2.99
CA PRO A 92 -14.15 -5.13 1.59
C PRO A 92 -15.21 -4.36 0.78
N PRO A 93 -16.48 -4.22 1.24
CA PRO A 93 -17.47 -3.45 0.48
C PRO A 93 -17.13 -1.97 0.44
N PHE A 94 -16.52 -1.42 1.50
CA PHE A 94 -16.02 -0.04 1.48
C PHE A 94 -14.98 0.16 0.38
N MET A 95 -14.00 -0.75 0.26
CA MET A 95 -12.95 -0.66 -0.77
C MET A 95 -13.52 -0.82 -2.19
N MET A 96 -14.51 -1.69 -2.37
CA MET A 96 -15.21 -1.88 -3.64
C MET A 96 -16.02 -0.62 -4.05
N LEU A 97 -16.61 0.08 -3.07
CA LEU A 97 -17.39 1.29 -3.32
C LEU A 97 -16.54 2.56 -3.43
N PHE A 98 -15.30 2.53 -2.95
CA PHE A 98 -14.37 3.67 -2.96
C PHE A 98 -14.25 4.41 -4.31
N PRO A 99 -14.05 3.76 -5.47
CA PRO A 99 -13.92 4.46 -6.76
C PRO A 99 -15.18 5.25 -7.16
N PHE A 100 -16.36 4.83 -6.73
CA PHE A 100 -17.62 5.51 -7.05
C PHE A 100 -17.82 6.79 -6.21
N PHE A 101 -17.41 6.75 -4.94
CA PHE A 101 -17.43 7.92 -4.06
C PHE A 101 -16.32 8.92 -4.38
N TYR A 102 -15.19 8.44 -4.91
CA TYR A 102 -14.05 9.28 -5.27
C TYR A 102 -14.43 10.38 -6.28
N LYS A 103 -15.04 10.03 -7.41
CA LYS A 103 -15.40 11.01 -8.44
C LYS A 103 -16.54 11.93 -8.03
N SER A 104 -17.53 11.41 -7.28
CA SER A 104 -18.76 12.12 -6.96
C SER A 104 -18.59 13.13 -5.83
N VAL A 105 -17.83 12.80 -4.78
CA VAL A 105 -17.70 13.62 -3.57
C VAL A 105 -16.36 14.36 -3.54
N ILE A 106 -15.26 13.63 -3.76
CA ILE A 106 -13.90 14.16 -3.55
C ILE A 106 -13.49 15.11 -4.68
N CYS A 107 -13.76 14.77 -5.93
CA CYS A 107 -13.41 15.66 -7.06
C CYS A 107 -14.32 16.90 -7.20
N LYS A 108 -15.58 16.83 -6.74
CA LYS A 108 -16.51 17.98 -6.81
C LYS A 108 -16.27 19.00 -5.70
N TRP A 109 -15.70 18.58 -4.58
CA TRP A 109 -15.44 19.46 -3.46
C TRP A 109 -14.20 20.32 -3.71
N LYS A 110 -14.32 21.65 -3.52
CA LYS A 110 -13.25 22.65 -3.75
C LYS A 110 -11.92 22.30 -3.08
N TYR A 111 -11.96 21.65 -1.92
CA TYR A 111 -10.76 21.22 -1.18
C TYR A 111 -10.55 19.71 -1.18
N GLY A 112 -11.33 18.94 -1.95
CA GLY A 112 -11.36 17.48 -1.84
C GLY A 112 -10.04 16.76 -2.17
N ARG A 113 -9.27 17.27 -3.14
CA ARG A 113 -7.92 16.74 -3.42
C ARG A 113 -6.94 17.04 -2.29
N LEU A 114 -7.04 18.22 -1.69
CA LEU A 114 -6.22 18.61 -0.56
C LEU A 114 -6.59 17.78 0.68
N THR A 115 -7.87 17.61 0.97
CA THR A 115 -8.34 16.80 2.10
C THR A 115 -7.92 15.34 1.97
N LEU A 116 -7.90 14.78 0.75
CA LEU A 116 -7.39 13.42 0.53
C LEU A 116 -5.90 13.31 0.86
N HIS A 117 -5.07 14.24 0.35
CA HIS A 117 -3.65 14.23 0.63
C HIS A 117 -3.36 14.47 2.12
N THR A 118 -4.10 15.37 2.78
CA THR A 118 -3.90 15.64 4.22
C THR A 118 -4.34 14.46 5.09
N VAL A 119 -5.45 13.80 4.77
CA VAL A 119 -5.90 12.58 5.48
C VAL A 119 -4.91 11.44 5.25
N GLY A 120 -4.41 11.26 4.02
CA GLY A 120 -3.38 10.27 3.70
C GLY A 120 -2.07 10.54 4.45
N ALA A 121 -1.59 11.78 4.44
CA ALA A 121 -0.40 12.18 5.17
C ALA A 121 -0.55 11.98 6.68
N LEU A 122 -1.72 12.34 7.24
CA LEU A 122 -2.03 12.09 8.64
C LEU A 122 -1.99 10.59 8.97
N GLY A 123 -2.54 9.73 8.10
CA GLY A 123 -2.49 8.28 8.25
C GLY A 123 -1.06 7.72 8.23
N VAL A 124 -0.17 8.27 7.41
CA VAL A 124 1.25 7.90 7.41
C VAL A 124 1.94 8.36 8.70
N ILE A 125 1.65 9.58 9.17
CA ILE A 125 2.22 10.12 10.41
C ILE A 125 1.78 9.27 11.62
N THR A 126 0.50 8.90 11.69
CA THR A 126 0.01 8.03 12.77
C THR A 126 0.64 6.64 12.68
N ALA A 127 0.81 6.07 11.49
CA ALA A 127 1.51 4.79 11.32
C ALA A 127 2.95 4.85 11.83
N ILE A 128 3.70 5.89 11.49
CA ILE A 128 5.07 6.11 11.98
C ILE A 128 5.08 6.24 13.51
N PHE A 129 4.15 7.01 14.07
CA PHE A 129 4.02 7.18 15.51
C PHE A 129 3.77 5.85 16.23
N PHE A 130 2.84 5.02 15.75
CA PHE A 130 2.57 3.70 16.33
C PHE A 130 3.75 2.74 16.19
N THR A 131 4.46 2.77 15.06
CA THR A 131 5.69 1.98 14.88
C THR A 131 6.79 2.43 15.85
N MET A 132 6.93 3.74 16.07
CA MET A 132 7.88 4.30 17.03
C MET A 132 7.54 3.87 18.46
N LEU A 133 6.27 3.93 18.85
CA LEU A 133 5.78 3.41 20.15
C LEU A 133 6.08 1.92 20.30
N ALA A 134 5.88 1.12 19.25
CA ALA A 134 6.18 -0.30 19.26
C ALA A 134 7.66 -0.59 19.51
N TYR A 135 8.53 0.22 18.90
CA TYR A 135 9.98 0.08 19.03
C TYR A 135 10.49 0.50 20.41
N LEU A 136 9.86 1.51 21.03
CA LEU A 136 10.18 1.97 22.38
C LEU A 136 9.71 1.03 23.50
N GLY A 137 9.00 -0.05 23.16
CA GLY A 137 8.61 -1.08 24.12
C GLY A 137 7.48 -0.67 25.05
N PHE A 138 6.75 0.41 24.74
CA PHE A 138 5.50 0.71 25.41
C PHE A 138 4.46 -0.31 24.96
N GLU A 139 4.06 -1.20 25.89
CA GLU A 139 2.94 -2.14 25.73
C GLU A 139 1.65 -1.59 26.34
#